data_AF-A0A9P7JET7-F1
#
_entry.id   AF-A0A9P7JET7-F1
#
_cell.length_a   1.000
_cell.length_b   1.000
_cell.length_c   1.000
_cell.angle_alpha   90.00
_cell.angle_beta   90.00
_cell.angle_gamma   90.00
#
_symmetry.space_group_name_H-M   'P 1'
#
loop_
_entity.id
_entity.type
_entity.pdbx_description
1 polymer ?
#
loop_
_entity_poly.entity_id
_entity_poly.type
_entity_poly.pdbx_seq_one_letter_code
_entity_poly.pdbx_strand_id
1 'polypeptide(L)'
;MSYSHIFVEALHYGAATQPCGQSACYGYIAGCTAVEIQWIFKIKLDYDHDRQLSKTVAVICRFITSDGVPAFPWDLHAVDLGVQVWHANILGDTEAIDAELLSGQLIFIPITVHGSDYWVTVTHNHDRTEVDMEVTDD
;
A
#
# COMPACT_ATOMS: atom_id res chain seq x y z
N MET A 1 11.64 15.59 -10.83
CA MET A 1 10.51 15.26 -11.72
C MET A 1 9.61 14.25 -11.02
N SER A 2 8.29 14.38 -11.15
CA SER A 2 7.31 13.40 -10.65
C SER A 2 7.13 12.27 -11.67
N TYR A 3 7.02 11.04 -11.21
CA TYR A 3 6.84 9.84 -12.03
C TYR A 3 5.41 9.32 -11.86
N SER A 4 4.84 8.78 -12.95
CA SER A 4 3.51 8.15 -12.89
C SER A 4 3.52 6.81 -12.17
N HIS A 5 4.63 6.07 -12.27
CA HIS A 5 4.77 4.75 -11.66
C HIS A 5 6.24 4.35 -11.50
N ILE A 6 6.46 3.33 -10.68
CA ILE A 6 7.72 2.63 -10.44
C ILE A 6 7.48 1.12 -10.28
N PHE A 7 8.58 0.37 -10.32
CA PHE A 7 8.60 -1.03 -9.94
C PHE A 7 9.51 -1.21 -8.73
N VAL A 8 9.03 -1.91 -7.70
CA VAL A 8 9.78 -2.29 -6.49
C VAL A 8 9.52 -3.76 -6.26
N GLU A 9 10.58 -4.57 -6.16
CA GLU A 9 10.47 -6.05 -6.02
C GLU A 9 9.52 -6.69 -7.05
N ALA A 10 9.61 -6.26 -8.32
CA ALA A 10 8.74 -6.66 -9.43
C ALA A 10 7.25 -6.27 -9.30
N LEU A 11 6.84 -5.62 -8.21
CA LEU A 11 5.50 -5.06 -8.03
C LEU A 11 5.41 -3.67 -8.63
N HIS A 12 4.27 -3.39 -9.28
CA HIS A 12 4.00 -2.13 -9.94
C HIS A 12 3.25 -1.17 -8.99
N TYR A 13 3.80 0.02 -8.79
CA TYR A 13 3.21 1.07 -7.95
C TYR A 13 3.06 2.36 -8.74
N GLY A 14 1.87 2.93 -8.71
CA GLY A 14 1.52 4.17 -9.40
C GLY A 14 1.31 5.34 -8.45
N ALA A 15 1.28 6.55 -8.99
CA ALA A 15 0.89 7.76 -8.27
C ALA A 15 -0.58 8.12 -8.58
N ALA A 16 -1.39 8.32 -7.54
CA ALA A 16 -2.81 8.67 -7.63
C ALA A 16 -3.04 9.99 -8.40
N THR A 17 -2.10 10.92 -8.28
CA THR A 17 -2.15 12.23 -8.96
C THR A 17 -1.77 12.18 -10.44
N GLN A 18 -1.42 11.00 -10.96
CA GLN A 18 -1.03 10.80 -12.36
C GLN A 18 -2.03 9.86 -13.05
N PRO A 19 -2.59 10.23 -14.22
CA PRO A 19 -3.61 9.42 -14.89
C PRO A 19 -3.18 7.97 -15.16
N CYS A 20 -1.89 7.75 -15.48
CA CYS A 20 -1.34 6.42 -15.75
C CYS A 20 -0.94 5.64 -14.49
N GLY A 21 -0.95 6.27 -13.31
CA GLY A 21 -0.60 5.65 -12.02
C GLY A 21 -1.80 5.30 -11.15
N GLN A 22 -2.98 5.85 -11.46
CA GLN A 22 -4.15 5.77 -10.60
C GLN A 22 -4.66 4.34 -10.35
N SER A 23 -4.50 3.43 -11.30
CA SER A 23 -4.94 2.03 -11.13
C SER A 23 -4.05 1.21 -10.21
N ALA A 24 -2.86 1.69 -9.87
CA ALA A 24 -1.87 1.01 -9.04
C ALA A 24 -1.37 1.89 -7.89
N CYS A 25 -2.14 2.90 -7.48
CA CYS A 25 -1.72 3.86 -6.46
C CYS A 25 -1.90 3.38 -5.03
N TYR A 26 -2.10 2.09 -4.84
CA TYR A 26 -2.53 1.48 -3.59
C TYR A 26 -1.58 0.33 -3.25
N GLY A 27 -1.06 0.31 -2.02
CA GLY A 27 -0.13 -0.72 -1.56
C GLY A 27 -0.05 -0.81 -0.05
N TYR A 28 0.88 -1.63 0.45
CA TYR A 28 1.22 -1.65 1.87
C TYR A 28 2.63 -1.10 2.12
N ILE A 29 2.86 -0.66 3.35
CA ILE A 29 4.18 -0.39 3.90
C ILE A 29 4.36 -1.14 5.22
N ALA A 30 5.61 -1.39 5.59
CA ALA A 30 5.98 -1.98 6.88
C ALA A 30 5.18 -3.26 7.22
N GLY A 31 4.91 -4.10 6.21
CA GLY A 31 4.35 -5.43 6.38
C GLY A 31 2.83 -5.55 6.35
N CYS A 32 2.05 -4.48 6.60
CA CYS A 32 0.57 -4.52 6.54
C CYS A 32 -0.14 -3.15 6.68
N THR A 33 0.57 -2.02 6.60
CA THR A 33 -0.08 -0.70 6.70
C THR A 33 -0.54 -0.24 5.33
N ALA A 34 -1.86 -0.15 5.09
CA ALA A 34 -2.42 0.26 3.80
C ALA A 34 -2.18 1.75 3.53
N VAL A 35 -1.79 2.07 2.29
CA VAL A 35 -1.44 3.43 1.87
C VAL A 35 -1.94 3.75 0.46
N GLU A 36 -2.26 5.02 0.23
CA GLU A 36 -2.43 5.59 -1.09
C GLU A 36 -1.19 6.40 -1.46
N ILE A 37 -0.58 6.08 -2.59
CA ILE A 37 0.61 6.73 -3.12
C ILE A 37 0.17 7.96 -3.90
N GLN A 38 0.43 9.15 -3.37
CA GLN A 38 0.05 10.41 -3.99
C GLN A 38 1.02 10.82 -5.10
N TRP A 39 2.31 10.76 -4.82
CA TRP A 39 3.38 11.17 -5.74
C TRP A 39 4.59 10.25 -5.65
N ILE A 40 5.36 10.19 -6.73
CA ILE A 40 6.62 9.46 -6.78
C ILE A 40 7.71 10.37 -7.35
N PHE A 41 8.84 10.46 -6.66
CA PHE A 41 9.96 11.29 -7.07
C PHE A 41 11.24 10.47 -7.15
N LYS A 42 12.05 10.70 -8.18
CA LYS A 42 13.46 10.28 -8.19
C LYS A 42 14.33 11.49 -7.91
N ILE A 43 15.06 11.41 -6.80
CA ILE A 43 15.99 12.43 -6.34
C ILE A 43 17.38 11.97 -6.75
N LYS A 44 18.12 12.84 -7.42
CA LYS A 44 19.53 12.64 -7.75
C LYS A 44 20.32 13.73 -7.05
N LEU A 45 21.31 13.33 -6.27
CA LEU A 45 22.21 14.22 -5.55
C LEU A 45 23.63 13.95 -6.04
N ASP A 46 24.27 14.99 -6.57
CA ASP A 46 25.68 14.92 -6.95
C ASP A 46 26.52 15.33 -5.74
N TYR A 47 27.32 14.40 -5.21
CA TYR A 47 28.05 14.59 -3.96
C TYR A 47 29.51 15.02 -4.19
N ASP A 48 30.11 14.54 -5.28
CA ASP A 48 31.45 14.90 -5.77
C ASP A 48 31.56 14.53 -7.26
N HIS A 49 32.59 15.00 -7.97
CA HIS A 49 32.77 14.95 -9.44
C HIS A 49 32.50 13.61 -10.14
N ASP A 50 32.42 12.48 -9.42
CA ASP A 50 32.13 11.15 -9.97
C ASP A 50 31.10 10.32 -9.17
N ARG A 51 30.49 10.88 -8.11
CA ARG A 51 29.54 10.14 -7.25
C ARG A 51 28.17 10.78 -7.25
N GLN A 52 27.25 10.11 -7.94
CA GLN A 52 25.83 10.45 -7.96
C GLN A 52 25.06 9.47 -7.06
N LEU A 53 24.35 10.00 -6.06
CA LEU A 53 23.39 9.26 -5.26
C LEU A 53 22.00 9.43 -5.89
N SER A 54 21.35 8.33 -6.25
CA SER A 54 19.97 8.33 -6.72
C SER A 54 19.08 7.60 -5.73
N LYS A 55 17.97 8.22 -5.33
CA LYS A 55 16.97 7.62 -4.45
C LYS A 55 15.56 7.87 -4.97
N THR A 56 14.70 6.87 -4.83
CA THR A 56 13.27 6.99 -5.15
C THR A 56 12.50 7.21 -3.87
N VAL A 57 11.67 8.24 -3.84
CA VAL A 57 10.83 8.60 -2.69
C VAL A 57 9.38 8.56 -3.13
N ALA A 58 8.54 7.91 -2.34
CA ALA A 58 7.10 7.95 -2.50
C ALA A 58 6.51 8.89 -1.46
N VAL A 59 5.56 9.73 -1.88
CA VAL A 59 4.74 10.52 -0.98
C VAL A 59 3.40 9.81 -0.87
N ILE A 60 2.99 9.50 0.35
CA ILE A 60 1.88 8.61 0.63
C ILE A 60 0.94 9.22 1.67
N CYS A 61 -0.30 8.76 1.69
CA CYS A 61 -1.23 8.96 2.80
C CYS A 61 -1.65 7.58 3.34
N ARG A 62 -1.57 7.39 4.66
CA ARG A 62 -2.03 6.14 5.28
C ARG A 62 -3.54 6.08 5.32
N PHE A 63 -4.08 4.88 5.21
CA PHE A 63 -5.48 4.68 5.54
C PHE A 63 -5.62 4.79 7.07
N ILE A 64 -6.64 5.52 7.54
CA ILE A 64 -6.90 5.68 8.97
C ILE A 64 -8.06 4.78 9.38
N THR A 65 -7.83 3.94 10.39
CA THR A 65 -8.90 3.31 11.16
C THR A 65 -9.61 4.38 11.99
N SER A 66 -10.90 4.57 11.76
CA SER A 66 -11.76 5.40 12.61
C SER A 66 -12.65 4.50 13.45
N ASP A 67 -12.89 4.91 14.70
CA ASP A 67 -13.97 4.35 15.50
C ASP A 67 -15.29 4.53 14.72
N GLY A 68 -16.08 3.46 14.60
CA GLY A 68 -17.38 3.50 13.92
C GLY A 68 -17.49 2.73 12.61
N VAL A 69 -16.41 2.09 12.13
CA VAL A 69 -16.54 1.08 11.05
C VAL A 69 -17.34 -0.11 11.61
N PRO A 70 -18.49 -0.48 11.01
CA PRO A 70 -19.28 -1.60 11.49
C PRO A 70 -18.54 -2.91 11.23
N ALA A 71 -18.88 -3.94 12.00
CA ALA A 71 -18.39 -5.29 11.71
C ALA A 71 -18.99 -5.78 10.39
N PHE A 72 -18.15 -6.28 9.49
CA PHE A 72 -18.55 -6.86 8.23
C PHE A 72 -18.37 -8.38 8.25
N PRO A 73 -19.14 -9.12 7.42
CA PRO A 73 -19.05 -10.60 7.40
C PRO A 73 -17.65 -11.13 7.09
N TRP A 74 -16.85 -10.38 6.33
CA TRP A 74 -15.49 -10.75 5.95
C TRP A 74 -14.43 -10.44 7.01
N ASP A 75 -14.79 -9.80 8.13
CA ASP A 75 -13.86 -9.62 9.27
C ASP A 75 -13.38 -10.98 9.81
N LEU A 76 -14.20 -12.03 9.66
CA LEU A 76 -13.83 -13.42 9.98
C LEU A 76 -12.67 -13.95 9.12
N HIS A 77 -12.45 -13.36 7.94
CA HIS A 77 -11.38 -13.73 7.01
C HIS A 77 -10.25 -12.71 6.98
N ALA A 78 -10.25 -11.71 7.88
CA ALA A 78 -9.21 -10.69 7.91
C ALA A 78 -7.80 -11.28 8.10
N VAL A 79 -7.68 -12.38 8.86
CA VAL A 79 -6.40 -13.04 9.14
C VAL A 79 -5.90 -13.86 7.94
N ASP A 80 -6.81 -14.52 7.24
CA ASP A 80 -6.45 -15.46 6.16
C ASP A 80 -6.32 -14.76 4.81
N LEU A 81 -7.20 -13.80 4.54
CA LEU A 81 -7.31 -13.08 3.28
C LEU A 81 -6.83 -11.61 3.37
N GLY A 82 -6.30 -11.21 4.53
CA GLY A 82 -5.82 -9.84 4.76
C GLY A 82 -6.85 -8.76 4.40
N VAL A 83 -8.14 -9.08 4.60
CA VAL A 83 -9.26 -8.18 4.30
C VAL A 83 -9.39 -7.17 5.42
N GLN A 84 -9.44 -5.89 5.08
CA GLN A 84 -9.65 -4.80 6.03
C GLN A 84 -10.68 -3.81 5.48
N VAL A 85 -11.33 -3.06 6.37
CA VAL A 85 -12.34 -2.07 6.01
C VAL A 85 -12.01 -0.70 6.61
N TRP A 86 -12.26 0.33 5.81
CA TRP A 86 -11.96 1.71 6.12
C TRP A 86 -13.16 2.59 5.78
N HIS A 87 -13.29 3.73 6.44
CA HIS A 87 -14.19 4.76 5.95
C HIS A 87 -13.68 5.34 4.63
N ALA A 88 -14.58 5.56 3.68
CA ALA A 88 -14.20 6.15 2.41
C ALA A 88 -13.73 7.60 2.60
N ASN A 89 -12.70 7.98 1.82
CA ASN A 89 -12.15 9.34 1.75
C ASN A 89 -11.54 9.85 3.06
N ILE A 90 -11.20 8.96 3.99
CA ILE A 90 -10.50 9.30 5.24
C ILE A 90 -9.09 8.72 5.17
N LEU A 91 -8.15 9.57 4.74
CA LEU A 91 -6.73 9.29 4.73
C LEU A 91 -6.02 10.16 5.76
N GLY A 92 -4.89 9.68 6.26
CA GLY A 92 -4.04 10.41 7.18
C GLY A 92 -3.16 11.44 6.49
N ASP A 93 -2.35 12.09 7.33
CA ASP A 93 -1.42 13.10 6.88
C ASP A 93 -0.43 12.54 5.86
N THR A 94 -0.07 13.40 4.92
CA THR A 94 0.91 13.10 3.89
C THR A 94 2.29 12.91 4.50
N GLU A 95 2.96 11.80 4.19
CA GLU A 95 4.34 11.55 4.57
C GLU A 95 5.20 11.09 3.38
N ALA A 96 6.50 11.34 3.45
CA ALA A 96 7.46 10.89 2.46
C ALA A 96 8.24 9.68 2.98
N ILE A 97 8.28 8.61 2.19
CA ILE A 97 8.96 7.36 2.52
C ILE A 97 9.96 7.00 1.43
N ASP A 98 10.93 6.18 1.80
CA ASP A 98 11.71 5.42 0.81
C ASP A 98 10.76 4.51 0.03
N ALA A 99 10.81 4.56 -1.30
CA ALA A 99 9.95 3.72 -2.13
C ALA A 99 10.26 2.22 -1.95
N GLU A 100 11.45 1.87 -1.48
CA GLU A 100 11.83 0.49 -1.14
C GLU A 100 11.03 -0.07 0.06
N LEU A 101 10.33 0.77 0.83
CA LEU A 101 9.45 0.33 1.92
C LEU A 101 8.06 -0.11 1.43
N LEU A 102 7.75 0.09 0.15
CA LEU A 102 6.50 -0.40 -0.45
C LEU A 102 6.56 -1.92 -0.58
N SER A 103 5.58 -2.57 0.04
CA SER A 103 5.48 -4.02 0.11
C SER A 103 4.06 -4.44 -0.27
N GLY A 104 3.90 -5.37 -1.20
CA GLY A 104 2.60 -5.92 -1.56
C GLY A 104 1.66 -4.94 -2.29
N GLN A 105 0.75 -5.51 -3.07
CA GLN A 105 -0.32 -4.78 -3.74
C GLN A 105 -1.64 -4.99 -3.01
N LEU A 106 -2.49 -3.98 -3.12
CA LEU A 106 -3.78 -3.91 -2.48
C LEU A 106 -4.85 -3.88 -3.59
N ILE A 107 -5.84 -4.75 -3.48
CA ILE A 107 -7.09 -4.63 -4.24
C ILE A 107 -8.01 -3.72 -3.45
N PHE A 108 -8.40 -2.62 -4.06
CA PHE A 108 -9.29 -1.63 -3.48
C PHE A 108 -10.71 -1.78 -4.03
N ILE A 109 -11.68 -1.94 -3.14
CA ILE A 109 -13.08 -2.17 -3.48
C ILE A 109 -13.95 -1.15 -2.74
N PRO A 110 -14.49 -0.12 -3.43
CA PRO A 110 -15.44 0.80 -2.82
C PRO A 110 -16.82 0.14 -2.67
N ILE A 111 -17.44 0.30 -1.49
CA ILE A 111 -18.79 -0.19 -1.20
C ILE A 111 -19.62 0.89 -0.51
N THR A 112 -20.95 0.79 -0.63
CA THR A 112 -21.90 1.65 0.10
C THR A 112 -22.82 0.76 0.93
N VAL A 113 -22.88 1.01 2.24
CA VAL A 113 -23.72 0.25 3.18
C VAL A 113 -24.53 1.21 4.03
N HIS A 114 -25.86 1.05 4.01
CA HIS A 114 -26.81 1.93 4.70
C HIS A 114 -26.60 3.44 4.43
N GLY A 115 -26.16 3.78 3.21
CA GLY A 115 -25.90 5.16 2.79
C GLY A 115 -24.55 5.73 3.23
N SER A 116 -23.68 4.93 3.84
CA SER A 116 -22.30 5.28 4.17
C SER A 116 -21.33 4.57 3.23
N ASP A 117 -20.30 5.29 2.77
CA ASP A 117 -19.28 4.75 1.87
C ASP A 117 -18.07 4.20 2.67
N TYR A 118 -17.63 3.01 2.27
CA TYR A 118 -16.50 2.31 2.85
C TYR A 118 -15.57 1.83 1.75
N TRP A 119 -14.31 1.62 2.12
CA TRP A 119 -13.31 0.99 1.29
C TRP A 119 -12.95 -0.35 1.89
N VAL A 120 -13.06 -1.40 1.09
CA VAL A 120 -12.58 -2.73 1.43
C VAL A 120 -11.26 -2.94 0.72
N THR A 121 -10.26 -3.36 1.49
CA THR A 121 -8.92 -3.64 1.00
C THR A 121 -8.63 -5.11 1.14
N VAL A 122 -8.14 -5.75 0.07
CA VAL A 122 -7.72 -7.15 0.07
C VAL A 122 -6.27 -7.22 -0.36
N THR A 123 -5.46 -8.02 0.31
CA THR A 123 -4.07 -8.26 -0.10
C THR A 123 -4.05 -9.02 -1.43
N HIS A 124 -3.33 -8.50 -2.43
CA HIS A 124 -3.27 -9.14 -3.74
C HIS A 124 -2.27 -10.31 -3.78
N ASN A 125 -1.20 -10.25 -2.98
CA ASN A 125 -0.26 -11.34 -2.80
C ASN A 125 -0.42 -11.96 -1.42
N HIS A 126 -0.90 -13.20 -1.38
CA HIS A 126 -0.98 -14.05 -0.19
C HIS A 126 0.27 -14.88 0.06
N ASP A 127 1.44 -14.41 -0.38
CA ASP A 127 2.71 -15.02 0.02
C ASP A 127 3.06 -14.61 1.45
N ARG A 128 2.15 -14.83 2.41
CA ARG A 128 2.60 -15.24 3.74
C ARG A 128 3.08 -16.66 3.51
N THR A 129 4.37 -16.82 3.20
CA THR A 129 5.00 -18.14 3.16
C THR A 129 4.55 -18.85 4.42
N GLU A 130 3.67 -19.85 4.27
CA GLU A 130 3.42 -20.79 5.34
C GLU A 130 4.79 -21.34 5.68
N VAL A 131 5.32 -20.95 6.84
CA VAL A 131 6.50 -21.61 7.38
C VAL A 131 6.00 -23.02 7.63
N ASP A 132 6.34 -23.91 6.70
CA ASP A 132 6.11 -25.33 6.83
C ASP A 132 6.88 -25.73 8.09
N MET A 133 6.17 -25.80 9.21
CA MET A 133 6.76 -26.31 10.44
C MET A 133 7.03 -27.77 10.15
N GLU A 134 8.27 -28.08 9.77
CA GLU A 134 8.77 -29.44 9.75
C GLU A 134 8.52 -30.01 11.15
N VAL A 135 7.45 -30.80 11.24
CA VAL A 135 7.21 -31.69 12.36
C VAL A 135 8.35 -32.70 12.31
N THR A 136 9.36 -32.47 13.12
CA THR A 136 10.41 -33.45 13.40
C THR A 136 9.74 -34.54 14.22
N ASP A 137 9.40 -35.64 13.54
CA ASP A 137 9.05 -36.91 14.17
C ASP A 137 10.35 -37.65 14.50
N ASP A 138 10.46 -38.04 15.78
CA ASP A 138 11.48 -38.87 16.47
C ASP A 138 12.83 -38.24 16.88
#